data_AF-A0A9E2FMP2-F1
#
_entry.id   AF-A0A9E2FMP2-F1
#
_cell.length_a   1.000
_cell.length_b   1.000
_cell.length_c   1.000
_cell.angle_alpha   90.00
_cell.angle_beta   90.00
_cell.angle_gamma   90.00
#
_symmetry.space_group_name_H-M   'P 1'
#
loop_
_entity.id
_entity.type
_entity.pdbx_description
1 polymer ?
#
loop_
_entity_poly.entity_id
_entity_poly.type
_entity_poly.pdbx_seq_one_letter_code
_entity_poly.pdbx_strand_id
1 'polypeptide(L)'
;MLDDGTIEYTFECVPRAGGFRNGYIGLFWASYIHQPEQGAIFFKGRARDDGGPPRWIEAVSPAHGTDSTHAPASFPGLPRIDPDFPMTLVNHPSKFVYTEPWYFGVSHAMAYVLMFRERDRVWLAQSPSGGGSGNPAWDFQWFIPEYQVGEAYGFVMRAAYVPYESPEQIERETHKHRKWLNP
;
A
#
# COMPACT_ATOMS: atom_id res chain seq x y z
N MET A 1 -17.39 9.79 5.63
CA MET A 1 -17.50 8.45 6.22
C MET A 1 -18.78 7.83 5.70
N LEU A 2 -18.76 6.55 5.35
CA LEU A 2 -19.90 5.78 4.87
C LEU A 2 -20.75 5.28 6.05
N ASP A 3 -21.95 4.79 5.78
CA ASP A 3 -22.92 4.38 6.82
C ASP A 3 -22.41 3.28 7.76
N ASP A 4 -21.47 2.46 7.31
CA ASP A 4 -20.85 1.39 8.11
C ASP A 4 -19.55 1.82 8.84
N GLY A 5 -19.25 3.12 8.85
CA GLY A 5 -18.05 3.66 9.49
C GLY A 5 -16.80 3.64 8.61
N THR A 6 -16.84 3.02 7.43
CA THR A 6 -15.72 3.05 6.47
C THR A 6 -15.43 4.48 6.02
N ILE A 7 -14.15 4.86 6.00
CA ILE A 7 -13.71 6.15 5.48
C ILE A 7 -13.51 6.01 3.98
N GLU A 8 -14.14 6.89 3.20
CA GLU A 8 -13.75 7.12 1.81
C GLU A 8 -12.86 8.35 1.75
N TYR A 9 -11.72 8.18 1.08
CA TYR A 9 -10.71 9.21 0.94
C TYR A 9 -10.42 9.43 -0.54
N THR A 10 -10.41 10.70 -0.95
CA THR A 10 -10.05 11.15 -2.28
C THR A 10 -8.89 12.12 -2.16
N PHE A 11 -7.85 11.90 -2.96
CA PHE A 11 -6.72 12.81 -3.09
C PHE A 11 -6.63 13.34 -4.50
N GLU A 12 -6.27 14.62 -4.65
CA GLU A 12 -5.97 15.25 -5.92
C GLU A 12 -4.72 16.13 -5.79
N CYS A 13 -3.85 16.11 -6.80
CA CYS A 13 -2.75 17.05 -6.96
C CYS A 13 -2.62 17.54 -8.40
N VAL A 14 -2.07 18.74 -8.56
CA VAL A 14 -1.75 19.34 -9.86
C VAL A 14 -0.30 19.83 -9.83
N PRO A 15 0.63 19.23 -10.59
CA PRO A 15 1.99 19.74 -10.71
C PRO A 15 1.96 21.09 -11.44
N ARG A 16 2.34 22.15 -10.73
CA ARG A 16 2.34 23.53 -11.27
C ARG A 16 3.63 23.89 -12.01
N ALA A 17 4.65 23.05 -11.90
CA ALA A 17 5.90 23.17 -12.62
C ALA A 17 6.47 21.76 -12.88
N GLY A 18 7.38 21.66 -13.85
CA GLY A 18 8.18 20.46 -14.03
C GLY A 18 9.29 20.33 -12.98
N GLY A 19 10.21 19.40 -13.19
CA GLY A 19 11.42 19.25 -12.37
C GLY A 19 11.62 17.85 -11.78
N PHE A 20 10.65 16.95 -11.94
CA PHE A 20 10.81 15.55 -11.57
C PHE A 20 11.71 14.83 -12.60
N ARG A 21 13.01 14.73 -12.30
CA ARG A 21 14.08 14.29 -13.21
C ARG A 21 13.88 12.90 -13.82
N ASN A 22 13.20 12.01 -13.12
CA ASN A 22 12.95 10.64 -13.57
C ASN A 22 11.62 10.48 -14.30
N GLY A 23 10.93 11.58 -14.64
CA GLY A 23 9.70 11.55 -15.43
C GLY A 23 8.48 11.03 -14.67
N TYR A 24 8.52 10.98 -13.34
CA TYR A 24 7.37 10.60 -12.51
C TYR A 24 7.28 11.43 -11.23
N ILE A 25 6.07 11.57 -10.68
CA ILE A 25 5.83 12.10 -9.33
C ILE A 25 5.69 10.90 -8.40
N GLY A 26 6.45 10.88 -7.30
CA GLY A 26 6.31 9.88 -6.23
C GLY A 26 5.70 10.52 -4.99
N LEU A 27 4.60 9.95 -4.49
CA LEU A 27 3.91 10.37 -3.27
C LEU A 27 3.87 9.21 -2.28
N PHE A 28 3.95 9.51 -0.99
CA PHE A 28 4.09 8.52 0.08
C PHE A 28 3.15 8.85 1.24
N TRP A 29 2.43 7.85 1.73
CA TRP A 29 1.55 7.94 2.89
C TRP A 29 2.08 7.07 4.00
N ALA A 30 2.41 7.69 5.12
CA ALA A 30 2.93 7.03 6.30
C ALA A 30 1.82 6.78 7.32
N SER A 31 1.70 5.53 7.81
CA SER A 31 0.82 5.14 8.91
C SER A 31 1.63 4.42 9.99
N TYR A 32 1.90 5.10 11.10
CA TYR A 32 2.64 4.53 12.23
C TYR A 32 1.70 3.89 13.24
N ILE A 33 1.90 2.61 13.51
CA ILE A 33 1.00 1.82 14.34
C ILE A 33 1.57 1.70 15.74
N HIS A 34 0.74 2.01 16.73
CA HIS A 34 1.18 2.04 18.12
C HIS A 34 1.18 0.63 18.74
N GLN A 35 2.37 0.05 18.87
CA GLN A 35 2.61 -1.20 19.59
C GLN A 35 1.62 -2.35 19.25
N PRO A 36 1.48 -2.75 17.98
CA PRO A 36 0.71 -3.94 17.64
C PRO A 36 1.44 -5.19 18.14
N GLU A 37 0.68 -6.26 18.38
CA GLU A 37 1.21 -7.57 18.76
C GLU A 37 2.13 -8.16 17.68
N GLN A 38 1.86 -7.81 16.41
CA GLN A 38 2.70 -8.15 15.27
C GLN A 38 2.82 -7.00 14.28
N GLY A 39 3.98 -6.87 13.64
CA GLY A 39 4.25 -5.82 12.65
C GLY A 39 3.87 -6.17 11.21
N ALA A 40 3.27 -7.34 10.98
CA ALA A 40 2.99 -7.82 9.63
C ALA A 40 1.84 -7.06 8.96
N ILE A 41 1.88 -7.03 7.63
CA ILE A 41 0.69 -6.77 6.80
C ILE A 41 0.26 -8.06 6.08
N PHE A 42 -1.03 -8.14 5.81
CA PHE A 42 -1.68 -9.25 5.13
C PHE A 42 -2.28 -8.77 3.81
N PHE A 43 -2.00 -9.48 2.72
CA PHE A 43 -2.57 -9.18 1.40
C PHE A 43 -2.66 -10.44 0.52
N LYS A 44 -3.49 -10.39 -0.52
CA LYS A 44 -3.51 -11.41 -1.57
C LYS A 44 -2.37 -11.12 -2.55
N GLY A 45 -1.51 -12.10 -2.77
CA GLY A 45 -0.36 -11.94 -3.63
C GLY A 45 0.33 -13.25 -3.99
N ARG A 46 1.53 -13.14 -4.56
CA ARG A 46 2.39 -14.27 -4.90
C ARG A 46 3.87 -13.85 -4.85
N ALA A 47 4.77 -14.82 -4.98
CA ALA A 47 6.19 -14.49 -5.16
C ALA A 47 6.37 -13.72 -6.48
N ARG A 48 7.25 -12.72 -6.46
CA ARG A 48 7.49 -11.81 -7.58
C ARG A 48 7.94 -12.54 -8.84
N ASP A 49 8.80 -13.53 -8.68
CA ASP A 49 9.40 -14.29 -9.77
C ASP A 49 8.64 -15.59 -10.10
N ASP A 50 7.49 -15.81 -9.43
CA ASP A 50 6.64 -16.98 -9.63
C ASP A 50 5.31 -16.57 -10.27
N GLY A 51 4.92 -17.28 -11.33
CA GLY A 51 3.61 -17.14 -11.99
C GLY A 51 2.47 -17.85 -11.25
N GLY A 52 2.75 -18.45 -10.09
CA GLY A 52 1.80 -19.21 -9.28
C GLY A 52 0.50 -18.45 -8.91
N PRO A 53 -0.52 -19.19 -8.44
CA PRO A 53 -1.81 -18.61 -8.10
C PRO A 53 -1.70 -17.66 -6.89
N PRO A 54 -2.57 -16.63 -6.81
CA PRO A 54 -2.68 -15.80 -5.63
C PRO A 54 -2.93 -16.60 -4.35
N ARG A 55 -2.30 -16.18 -3.25
CA ARG A 55 -2.52 -16.70 -1.90
C ARG A 55 -2.47 -15.59 -0.87
N TRP A 56 -2.91 -15.88 0.35
CA TRP A 56 -2.61 -15.01 1.47
C TRP A 56 -1.10 -14.95 1.72
N ILE A 57 -0.61 -13.73 1.86
CA ILE A 57 0.76 -13.42 2.26
C ILE A 57 0.66 -12.65 3.56
N GLU A 58 1.27 -13.21 4.60
CA GLU A 58 1.67 -12.49 5.80
C GLU A 58 3.11 -12.03 5.59
N ALA A 59 3.31 -10.72 5.43
CA ALA A 59 4.61 -10.15 5.15
C ALA A 59 5.11 -9.35 6.35
N VAL A 60 6.33 -9.64 6.79
CA VAL A 60 7.10 -8.80 7.71
C VAL A 60 8.36 -8.37 6.98
N SER A 61 8.60 -7.06 6.93
CA SER A 61 9.85 -6.53 6.40
C SER A 61 10.98 -6.83 7.40
N PRO A 62 12.09 -7.50 7.00
CA PRO A 62 13.12 -7.96 7.93
C PRO A 62 13.84 -6.84 8.68
N ALA A 63 13.99 -5.70 8.01
CA ALA A 63 14.62 -4.49 8.53
C ALA A 63 14.04 -3.27 7.82
N HIS A 64 14.19 -2.09 8.42
CA HIS A 64 13.80 -0.85 7.76
C HIS A 64 14.52 -0.69 6.41
N GLY A 65 13.76 -0.57 5.33
CA GLY A 65 14.32 -0.53 3.98
C GLY A 65 14.83 -1.89 3.50
N THR A 66 14.13 -2.99 3.78
CA THR A 66 14.43 -4.32 3.21
C THR A 66 13.13 -5.06 2.92
N ASP A 67 12.97 -5.57 1.70
CA ASP A 67 11.75 -6.23 1.21
C ASP A 67 10.45 -5.46 1.55
N SER A 68 10.53 -4.12 1.56
CA SER A 68 9.53 -3.25 2.17
C SER A 68 8.41 -2.84 1.24
N THR A 69 8.58 -3.01 -0.08
CA THR A 69 7.69 -2.45 -1.10
C THR A 69 7.09 -3.53 -2.01
N HIS A 70 5.78 -3.71 -1.96
CA HIS A 70 5.02 -4.73 -2.71
C HIS A 70 4.28 -4.07 -3.88
N ALA A 71 4.70 -4.41 -5.09
CA ALA A 71 4.13 -3.87 -6.33
C ALA A 71 2.83 -4.60 -6.72
N PRO A 72 1.96 -3.98 -7.53
CA PRO A 72 0.94 -4.74 -8.26
C PRO A 72 1.58 -5.79 -9.17
N ALA A 73 1.03 -7.01 -9.18
CA ALA A 73 1.53 -8.09 -10.02
C ALA A 73 1.43 -7.78 -11.52
N SER A 74 0.49 -6.92 -11.93
CA SER A 74 0.34 -6.44 -13.32
C SER A 74 1.36 -5.37 -13.71
N PHE A 75 2.01 -4.74 -12.74
CA PHE A 75 3.02 -3.69 -12.96
C PHE A 75 4.13 -3.79 -11.90
N PRO A 76 4.97 -4.85 -11.96
CA PRO A 76 5.89 -5.16 -10.87
C PRO A 76 7.16 -4.29 -10.85
N GLY A 77 7.46 -3.58 -11.95
CA GLY A 77 8.71 -2.81 -12.10
C GLY A 77 8.71 -1.55 -11.24
N LEU A 78 9.70 -1.41 -10.36
CA LEU A 78 9.90 -0.16 -9.62
C LEU A 78 10.27 0.95 -10.62
N PRO A 79 9.76 2.18 -10.43
CA PRO A 79 10.30 3.31 -11.15
C PRO A 79 11.79 3.48 -10.82
N ARG A 80 12.55 4.08 -11.73
CA ARG A 80 13.96 4.37 -11.48
C ARG A 80 14.08 5.36 -10.33
N ILE A 81 14.61 4.90 -9.20
CA ILE A 81 14.90 5.76 -8.04
C ILE A 81 16.37 6.15 -8.10
N ASP A 82 16.68 7.40 -7.71
CA ASP A 82 18.04 7.89 -7.61
C ASP A 82 18.82 7.04 -6.58
N PRO A 83 20.02 6.52 -6.90
CA PRO A 83 20.83 5.77 -5.94
C PRO A 83 21.06 6.53 -4.62
N ASP A 84 21.14 7.85 -4.67
CA ASP A 84 21.38 8.71 -3.51
C ASP A 84 20.08 9.23 -2.87
N PHE A 85 18.91 8.68 -3.25
CA PHE A 85 17.64 9.11 -2.68
C PHE A 85 17.58 8.79 -1.17
N PRO A 86 17.32 9.77 -0.30
CA PRO A 86 17.52 9.63 1.14
C PRO A 86 16.48 8.75 1.85
N MET A 87 15.36 8.42 1.19
CA MET A 87 14.30 7.61 1.77
C MET A 87 14.42 6.15 1.32
N THR A 88 14.67 5.27 2.28
CA THR A 88 14.95 3.83 2.06
C THR A 88 13.68 2.99 1.86
N LEU A 89 12.51 3.48 2.24
CA LEU A 89 11.28 2.68 2.12
C LEU A 89 10.83 2.50 0.66
N VAL A 90 11.10 3.47 -0.21
CA VAL A 90 10.58 3.51 -1.59
C VAL A 90 11.36 2.64 -2.58
N ASN A 91 12.60 2.25 -2.26
CA ASN A 91 13.53 1.63 -3.21
C ASN A 91 13.87 0.16 -2.93
N HIS A 92 13.16 -0.50 -2.03
CA HIS A 92 13.44 -1.90 -1.67
C HIS A 92 12.27 -2.80 -2.06
N PRO A 93 12.27 -3.37 -3.28
CA PRO A 93 11.20 -4.24 -3.74
C PRO A 93 11.16 -5.50 -2.88
N SER A 94 9.96 -5.88 -2.46
CA SER A 94 9.73 -7.16 -1.80
C SER A 94 9.85 -8.32 -2.79
N LYS A 95 10.21 -9.49 -2.26
CA LYS A 95 10.05 -10.79 -2.94
C LYS A 95 8.61 -11.14 -3.29
N PHE A 96 7.63 -10.35 -2.85
CA PHE A 96 6.22 -10.52 -3.14
C PHE A 96 5.64 -9.37 -3.96
N VAL A 97 4.61 -9.70 -4.74
CA VAL A 97 3.72 -8.76 -5.42
C VAL A 97 2.29 -9.02 -4.99
N TYR A 98 1.46 -7.98 -4.92
CA TYR A 98 0.04 -8.14 -4.61
C TYR A 98 -0.76 -8.39 -5.89
N THR A 99 -1.85 -9.13 -5.77
CA THR A 99 -2.77 -9.44 -6.88
C THR A 99 -4.10 -8.73 -6.72
N GLU A 100 -4.39 -8.22 -5.53
CA GLU A 100 -5.55 -7.39 -5.25
C GLU A 100 -5.11 -6.12 -4.52
N PRO A 101 -5.61 -4.93 -4.89
CA PRO A 101 -5.10 -3.64 -4.42
C PRO A 101 -5.65 -3.30 -3.03
N TRP A 102 -5.36 -4.13 -2.04
CA TRP A 102 -5.73 -3.92 -0.65
C TRP A 102 -4.88 -4.75 0.30
N TYR A 103 -4.76 -4.28 1.53
CA TYR A 103 -4.07 -4.98 2.60
C TYR A 103 -4.63 -4.57 3.95
N PHE A 104 -4.24 -5.29 4.99
CA PHE A 104 -4.51 -4.89 6.36
C PHE A 104 -3.38 -5.29 7.29
N GLY A 105 -3.30 -4.63 8.44
CA GLY A 105 -2.54 -5.10 9.59
C GLY A 105 -3.45 -5.23 10.80
N VAL A 106 -3.02 -5.99 11.80
CA VAL A 106 -3.80 -6.26 13.02
C VAL A 106 -3.11 -5.64 14.22
N SER A 107 -3.87 -4.90 15.01
CA SER A 107 -3.42 -4.25 16.24
C SER A 107 -4.54 -4.27 17.26
N HIS A 108 -4.28 -4.81 18.45
CA HIS A 108 -5.23 -4.83 19.57
C HIS A 108 -6.59 -5.44 19.19
N ALA A 109 -6.57 -6.62 18.56
CA ALA A 109 -7.73 -7.34 18.04
C ALA A 109 -8.56 -6.62 16.95
N MET A 110 -8.01 -5.56 16.36
CA MET A 110 -8.65 -4.80 15.29
C MET A 110 -7.80 -4.84 14.01
N ALA A 111 -8.45 -5.03 12.87
CA ALA A 111 -7.83 -4.92 11.56
C ALA A 111 -7.96 -3.48 11.04
N TYR A 112 -6.83 -2.86 10.71
CA TYR A 112 -6.80 -1.63 9.92
C TYR A 112 -6.62 -1.99 8.45
N VAL A 113 -7.70 -1.83 7.67
CA VAL A 113 -7.79 -2.25 6.28
C VAL A 113 -7.69 -1.05 5.35
N LEU A 114 -6.85 -1.15 4.34
CA LEU A 114 -6.68 -0.15 3.29
C LEU A 114 -6.99 -0.77 1.93
N MET A 115 -7.96 -0.18 1.21
CA MET A 115 -8.51 -0.69 -0.04
C MET A 115 -8.42 0.39 -1.12
N PHE A 116 -7.91 0.04 -2.29
CA PHE A 116 -7.60 0.99 -3.36
C PHE A 116 -8.28 0.59 -4.68
N ARG A 117 -8.39 1.54 -5.61
CA ARG A 117 -8.73 1.20 -7.00
C ARG A 117 -7.52 0.62 -7.69
N GLU A 118 -7.71 -0.44 -8.46
CA GLU A 118 -6.67 -1.13 -9.21
C GLU A 118 -6.03 -0.20 -10.25
N ARG A 119 -6.84 0.65 -10.90
CA ARG A 119 -6.37 1.61 -11.89
C ARG A 119 -5.36 2.63 -11.34
N ASP A 120 -5.39 2.87 -10.02
CA ASP A 120 -4.49 3.84 -9.38
C ASP A 120 -3.11 3.23 -9.11
N ARG A 121 -2.97 1.89 -9.19
CA ARG A 121 -1.68 1.15 -9.10
C ARG A 121 -0.82 1.55 -7.90
N VAL A 122 -1.44 1.69 -6.74
CA VAL A 122 -0.71 1.99 -5.50
C VAL A 122 0.24 0.86 -5.14
N TRP A 123 1.33 1.18 -4.46
CA TRP A 123 2.32 0.23 -3.98
C TRP A 123 2.17 0.08 -2.48
N LEU A 124 2.13 -1.15 -1.98
CA LEU A 124 2.04 -1.38 -0.54
C LEU A 124 3.43 -1.26 0.05
N ALA A 125 3.56 -0.59 1.18
CA ALA A 125 4.84 -0.37 1.82
C ALA A 125 4.75 -0.70 3.31
N GLN A 126 5.86 -1.14 3.89
CA GLN A 126 5.90 -1.41 5.32
C GLN A 126 7.28 -1.24 5.91
N SER A 127 7.32 -0.99 7.21
CA SER A 127 8.56 -0.99 7.99
C SER A 127 8.32 -1.64 9.36
N PRO A 128 9.24 -2.48 9.86
CA PRO A 128 9.11 -3.02 11.22
C PRO A 128 9.32 -1.96 12.32
N SER A 129 9.91 -0.81 11.98
CA SER A 129 10.33 0.22 12.96
C SER A 129 10.11 1.66 12.47
N GLY A 130 9.22 1.87 11.50
CA GLY A 130 9.05 3.19 10.87
C GLY A 130 8.56 4.27 11.84
N GLY A 131 7.78 3.89 12.86
CA GLY A 131 7.35 4.78 13.95
C GLY A 131 8.24 4.72 15.20
N GLY A 132 9.41 4.08 15.11
CA GLY A 132 10.30 3.80 16.25
C GLY A 132 10.16 2.37 16.78
N SER A 133 10.89 2.08 17.87
CA SER A 133 10.92 0.73 18.45
C SER A 133 9.52 0.26 18.88
N GLY A 134 9.11 -0.92 18.39
CA GLY A 134 7.78 -1.49 18.64
C GLY A 134 6.65 -0.85 17.83
N ASN A 135 6.91 0.14 16.98
CA ASN A 135 5.88 0.83 16.19
C ASN A 135 6.17 0.65 14.69
N PRO A 136 5.57 -0.35 14.03
CA PRO A 136 5.75 -0.55 12.60
C PRO A 136 5.06 0.58 11.81
N ALA A 137 5.38 0.64 10.53
CA ALA A 137 4.70 1.48 9.56
C ALA A 137 3.98 0.60 8.54
N TRP A 138 2.72 0.92 8.27
CA TRP A 138 1.84 0.26 7.30
C TRP A 138 1.45 1.28 6.23
N ASP A 139 2.34 1.45 5.27
CA ASP A 139 2.39 2.61 4.38
C ASP A 139 1.92 2.25 2.97
N PHE A 140 1.73 3.26 2.13
CA PHE A 140 1.57 3.04 0.70
C PHE A 140 2.18 4.18 -0.12
N GLN A 141 2.47 3.88 -1.38
CA GLN A 141 3.14 4.78 -2.30
C GLN A 141 2.32 4.89 -3.58
N TRP A 142 2.35 6.05 -4.20
CA TRP A 142 1.71 6.28 -5.49
C TRP A 142 2.67 6.96 -6.44
N PHE A 143 2.84 6.36 -7.61
CA PHE A 143 3.72 6.86 -8.66
C PHE A 143 2.88 7.30 -9.86
N ILE A 144 3.04 8.56 -10.27
CA ILE A 144 2.41 9.14 -11.46
C ILE A 144 3.47 9.24 -12.56
N PRO A 145 3.57 8.27 -13.47
CA PRO A 145 4.51 8.34 -14.59
C PRO A 145 4.05 9.37 -15.62
N GLU A 146 4.99 9.93 -16.38
CA GLU A 146 4.74 10.78 -17.55
C GLU A 146 3.80 11.97 -17.29
N TYR A 147 3.87 12.53 -16.07
CA TYR A 147 3.01 13.63 -15.64
C TYR A 147 3.13 14.85 -16.58
N GLN A 148 2.03 15.56 -16.74
CA GLN A 148 1.89 16.80 -17.49
C GLN A 148 1.66 17.95 -16.52
N VAL A 149 2.38 19.05 -16.72
CA VAL A 149 2.22 20.27 -15.93
C VAL A 149 0.83 20.84 -16.15
N GLY A 150 0.10 21.09 -15.06
CA GLY A 150 -1.26 21.61 -15.10
C GLY A 150 -2.37 20.56 -15.19
N GLU A 151 -2.05 19.28 -15.39
CA GLU A 151 -3.02 18.19 -15.34
C GLU A 151 -3.33 17.78 -13.89
N ALA A 152 -4.59 17.45 -13.60
CA ALA A 152 -5.00 16.95 -12.29
C ALA A 152 -4.87 15.43 -12.21
N TYR A 153 -4.23 14.96 -11.15
CA TYR A 153 -4.09 13.55 -10.83
C TYR A 153 -4.74 13.26 -9.49
N GLY A 154 -5.46 12.15 -9.38
CA GLY A 154 -6.01 11.73 -8.10
C GLY A 154 -6.30 10.25 -7.98
N PHE A 155 -6.39 9.76 -6.75
CA PHE A 155 -6.83 8.41 -6.43
C PHE A 155 -7.97 8.42 -5.42
N VAL A 156 -8.69 7.31 -5.36
CA VAL A 156 -9.74 7.06 -4.36
C VAL A 156 -9.40 5.78 -3.62
N MET A 157 -9.52 5.81 -2.30
CA MET A 157 -9.37 4.64 -1.45
C MET A 157 -10.45 4.60 -0.38
N ARG A 158 -10.59 3.43 0.24
CA ARG A 158 -11.39 3.25 1.44
C ARG A 158 -10.55 2.66 2.56
N ALA A 159 -10.79 3.12 3.79
CA ALA A 159 -10.18 2.58 4.99
C ALA A 159 -11.25 2.08 5.95
N ALA A 160 -11.06 0.89 6.50
CA ALA A 160 -11.93 0.32 7.51
C ALA A 160 -11.12 -0.05 8.76
N TYR A 161 -11.76 0.04 9.93
CA TYR A 161 -11.20 -0.40 11.20
C TYR A 161 -12.23 -1.28 11.90
N VAL A 162 -12.02 -2.59 11.86
CA VAL A 162 -13.02 -3.60 12.22
C VAL A 162 -12.43 -4.66 13.14
N PRO A 163 -13.22 -5.35 13.99
CA PRO A 163 -12.74 -6.49 14.75
C PRO A 163 -12.10 -7.54 13.85
N TYR A 164 -10.99 -8.11 14.30
CA TYR A 164 -10.26 -9.13 13.55
C TYR A 164 -10.52 -10.53 14.12
N GLU A 165 -10.98 -11.43 13.26
CA GLU A 165 -11.11 -12.86 13.55
C GLU A 165 -10.21 -13.71 12.63
N SER A 166 -10.23 -13.42 11.33
CA SER A 166 -9.39 -14.11 10.34
C SER A 166 -9.25 -13.30 9.04
N PRO A 167 -8.24 -13.58 8.19
CA PRO A 167 -8.13 -12.95 6.88
C PRO A 167 -9.37 -13.15 6.01
N GLU A 168 -10.01 -14.33 6.08
CA GLU A 168 -11.24 -14.65 5.34
C GLU A 168 -12.44 -13.83 5.82
N GLN A 169 -12.51 -13.51 7.11
CA GLN A 169 -13.53 -12.61 7.66
C GLN A 169 -13.33 -11.18 7.13
N ILE A 170 -12.11 -10.65 7.18
CA ILE A 170 -11.80 -9.32 6.61
C ILE A 170 -12.10 -9.27 5.11
N GLU A 171 -11.72 -10.31 4.36
CA GLU A 171 -12.00 -10.41 2.92
C GLU A 171 -13.49 -10.33 2.60
N ARG A 172 -14.33 -11.03 3.38
CA ARG A 172 -15.78 -11.02 3.24
C ARG A 172 -16.40 -9.67 3.60
N GLU A 173 -16.02 -9.09 4.74
CA GLU A 173 -16.60 -7.82 5.22
C GLU A 173 -16.26 -6.65 4.31
N THR A 174 -15.06 -6.64 3.76
CA THR A 174 -14.56 -5.57 2.89
C THR A 174 -14.98 -5.74 1.43
N HIS A 175 -15.51 -6.91 1.05
CA HIS A 175 -15.83 -7.26 -0.34
C HIS A 175 -16.68 -6.21 -1.05
N LYS A 176 -17.72 -5.68 -0.40
CA LYS A 176 -18.60 -4.66 -1.00
C LYS A 176 -17.84 -3.37 -1.35
N HIS A 177 -16.87 -2.97 -0.53
CA HIS A 177 -16.07 -1.76 -0.77
C HIS A 177 -15.03 -2.00 -1.86
N ARG A 178 -14.37 -3.17 -1.86
CA ARG A 178 -13.42 -3.56 -2.90
C ARG A 178 -14.08 -3.65 -4.27
N LYS A 179 -15.30 -4.22 -4.34
CA LYS A 179 -16.11 -4.26 -5.56
C LYS A 179 -16.59 -2.87 -6.01
N TRP A 180 -16.93 -1.99 -5.06
CA TRP A 180 -17.30 -0.62 -5.42
C TRP A 180 -16.13 0.17 -6.01
N LEU A 181 -14.92 -0.01 -5.47
CA LEU A 181 -13.70 0.62 -5.98
C LEU A 181 -13.30 0.07 -7.36
N ASN A 182 -13.63 -1.21 -7.63
CA ASN A 182 -13.21 -1.97 -8.80
C ASN A 182 -14.42 -2.70 -9.43
N PRO A 183 -15.32 -1.97 -10.12
CA PRO A 183 -16.54 -2.53 -10.69
C PRO A 183 -16.31 -3.43 -11.90
#